data_AF-A0A9E2VHJ4-F1
#
_entry.id   AF-A0A9E2VHJ4-F1
#
_cell.length_a   1.000
_cell.length_b   1.000
_cell.length_c   1.000
_cell.angle_alpha   90.00
_cell.angle_beta   90.00
_cell.angle_gamma   90.00
#
_symmetry.space_group_name_H-M   'P 1'
#
loop_
_entity.id
_entity.type
_entity.pdbx_description
1 polymer ?
#
loop_
_entity_poly.entity_id
_entity_poly.type
_entity_poly.pdbx_seq_one_letter_code
_entity_poly.pdbx_strand_id
1 'polypeptide(L)'
;MNKTGQVRRGVCGRRNPAWENRCGGCGHHLYLRCPGCDASALRTAWHCANCGRVLRLSLAQRLRLTWVFGQRAGVALSIGITAGVMLLVWLVLHWLIP
;
A
#
# COMPACT_ATOMS: atom_id res chain seq x y z
N MET A 1 11.28 -18.94 -0.41
CA MET A 1 10.26 -17.89 -0.25
C MET A 1 8.87 -18.50 -0.41
N ASN A 2 8.16 -18.68 0.71
CA ASN A 2 6.87 -19.37 0.79
C ASN A 2 5.75 -18.44 0.27
N LYS A 3 5.41 -18.54 -1.03
CA LYS A 3 4.31 -17.80 -1.65
C LYS A 3 2.99 -18.42 -1.22
N THR A 4 2.46 -18.07 -0.06
CA THR A 4 1.04 -18.29 0.29
C THR A 4 0.15 -17.31 -0.48
N GLY A 5 0.32 -17.27 -1.80
CA GLY A 5 -0.60 -16.59 -2.68
C GLY A 5 -1.91 -17.35 -2.65
N GLN A 6 -2.98 -16.71 -2.16
CA GLN A 6 -4.35 -17.23 -2.15
C GLN A 6 -4.65 -18.07 -3.41
N VAL A 7 -4.75 -19.39 -3.21
CA VAL A 7 -5.09 -20.34 -4.26
C VAL A 7 -6.59 -20.23 -4.52
N ARG A 8 -6.97 -19.88 -5.75
CA ARG A 8 -8.39 -19.73 -6.11
C ARG A 8 -8.85 -20.84 -7.03
N ARG A 9 -10.07 -21.32 -6.78
CA ARG A 9 -10.71 -22.28 -7.67
C ARG A 9 -11.29 -21.53 -8.86
N GLY A 10 -10.98 -21.99 -10.06
CA GLY A 10 -11.71 -21.59 -11.26
C GLY A 10 -13.12 -22.17 -11.25
N VAL A 11 -13.91 -21.82 -12.25
CA VAL A 11 -15.29 -22.36 -12.41
C VAL A 11 -15.27 -23.89 -12.49
N CYS A 12 -14.24 -24.49 -13.09
CA CYS A 12 -14.05 -25.95 -13.14
C CYS A 12 -13.51 -26.57 -11.84
N GLY A 13 -13.45 -25.82 -10.73
CA GLY A 13 -12.97 -26.32 -9.44
C GLY A 13 -11.44 -26.47 -9.32
N ARG A 14 -10.67 -26.31 -10.42
CA ARG A 14 -9.21 -26.39 -10.42
C ARG A 14 -8.60 -25.27 -9.59
N ARG A 15 -7.64 -25.61 -8.74
CA ARG A 15 -6.82 -24.66 -7.97
C ARG A 15 -5.84 -23.93 -8.88
N ASN A 16 -5.85 -22.61 -8.84
CA ASN A 16 -4.94 -21.75 -9.59
C ASN A 16 -4.13 -20.87 -8.63
N PRO A 17 -2.86 -20.57 -8.95
CA PRO A 17 -2.03 -19.74 -8.11
C PRO A 17 -2.50 -18.28 -8.09
N ALA A 18 -2.03 -17.50 -7.11
CA ALA A 18 -2.50 -16.13 -6.91
C ALA A 18 -2.07 -15.11 -7.99
N TRP A 19 -1.14 -15.48 -8.86
CA TRP A 19 -0.68 -14.61 -9.95
C TRP A 19 -1.39 -14.91 -11.28
N GLU A 20 -2.12 -16.02 -11.36
CA GLU A 20 -2.86 -16.41 -12.56
C GLU A 20 -4.13 -15.57 -12.74
N ASN A 21 -4.38 -15.08 -13.96
CA ASN A 21 -5.59 -14.31 -14.30
C ASN A 21 -6.68 -15.16 -14.98
N ARG A 22 -6.30 -16.32 -15.54
CA ARG A 22 -7.19 -17.29 -16.16
C ARG A 22 -7.07 -18.62 -15.45
N CYS A 23 -8.07 -19.47 -15.54
CA CYS A 23 -7.99 -20.82 -15.00
C CYS A 23 -7.14 -21.68 -15.94
N GLY A 24 -6.05 -22.28 -15.46
CA GLY A 24 -5.23 -23.20 -16.26
C GLY A 24 -5.92 -24.52 -16.61
N GLY A 25 -7.13 -24.78 -16.08
CA GLY A 25 -7.96 -25.94 -16.43
C GLY A 25 -8.97 -25.64 -17.53
N CYS A 26 -9.81 -24.62 -17.34
CA CYS A 26 -10.93 -24.31 -18.23
C CYS A 26 -10.75 -23.02 -19.06
N GLY A 27 -9.62 -22.31 -18.94
CA GLY A 27 -9.34 -21.09 -19.69
C GLY A 27 -10.13 -19.84 -19.27
N HIS A 28 -11.21 -20.00 -18.50
CA HIS A 28 -12.04 -18.88 -18.04
C HIS A 28 -11.30 -17.89 -17.13
N HIS A 29 -11.76 -16.64 -17.11
CA HIS A 29 -11.25 -15.62 -16.20
C HIS A 29 -11.45 -15.99 -14.72
N LEU A 30 -10.46 -15.66 -13.90
CA LEU A 30 -10.58 -15.77 -12.44
C LEU A 30 -11.18 -14.50 -11.87
N TYR A 31 -12.07 -14.67 -10.89
CA TYR A 31 -12.77 -13.58 -10.21
C TYR A 31 -12.27 -13.41 -8.77
N LEU A 32 -12.41 -12.19 -8.24
CA LEU A 32 -12.27 -11.85 -6.83
C LEU A 32 -13.61 -11.44 -6.26
N ARG A 33 -13.77 -11.57 -4.94
CA ARG A 33 -14.74 -10.75 -4.22
C ARG A 33 -14.20 -9.35 -4.00
N CYS A 34 -15.05 -8.34 -4.25
CA CYS A 34 -14.76 -6.97 -3.92
C CYS A 34 -14.88 -6.75 -2.39
N PRO A 35 -13.89 -6.19 -1.71
CA PRO A 35 -13.96 -5.95 -0.26
C PRO A 35 -14.95 -4.82 0.13
N GLY A 36 -15.55 -4.11 -0.84
CA GLY A 36 -16.53 -3.06 -0.56
C GLY A 36 -17.99 -3.49 -0.66
N CYS A 37 -18.30 -4.47 -1.49
CA CYS A 37 -19.69 -4.88 -1.75
C CYS A 37 -19.84 -6.40 -1.96
N ASP A 38 -18.79 -7.16 -1.69
CA ASP A 38 -18.67 -8.62 -1.88
C ASP A 38 -18.96 -9.16 -3.29
N ALA A 39 -19.27 -8.28 -4.25
CA ALA A 39 -19.54 -8.65 -5.62
C ALA A 39 -18.31 -9.27 -6.31
N SER A 40 -18.58 -10.21 -7.20
CA SER A 40 -17.59 -10.83 -8.08
C SER A 40 -17.03 -9.80 -9.06
N ALA A 41 -15.73 -9.57 -9.04
CA ALA A 41 -15.03 -8.70 -9.97
C ALA A 41 -13.92 -9.47 -10.70
N LEU A 42 -13.66 -9.11 -11.96
CA LEU A 42 -12.56 -9.71 -12.70
C LEU A 42 -11.23 -9.42 -12.00
N ARG A 43 -10.34 -10.41 -11.95
CA ARG A 43 -9.02 -10.23 -11.35
C ARG A 43 -8.15 -9.20 -12.07
N THR A 44 -8.38 -9.01 -13.36
CA THR A 44 -7.71 -8.00 -14.19
C THR A 44 -8.29 -6.60 -14.00
N ALA A 45 -9.47 -6.47 -13.40
CA ALA A 45 -10.11 -5.17 -13.22
C ALA A 45 -9.39 -4.36 -12.14
N TRP A 46 -9.15 -3.09 -12.45
CA TRP A 46 -8.63 -2.10 -11.50
C TRP A 46 -9.70 -1.66 -10.49
N HIS A 47 -10.95 -1.60 -10.93
CA HIS A 47 -12.11 -1.14 -10.17
C HIS A 47 -13.21 -2.20 -10.16
N CYS A 48 -13.99 -2.24 -9.10
CA CYS A 48 -15.20 -3.04 -9.05
C CYS A 48 -16.28 -2.40 -9.94
N ALA A 49 -16.85 -3.17 -10.87
CA ALA A 49 -17.92 -2.67 -11.74
C ALA A 49 -19.21 -2.32 -10.98
N ASN A 50 -19.41 -2.91 -9.79
CA ASN A 50 -20.62 -2.69 -9.00
C ASN A 50 -20.56 -1.42 -8.15
N CYS A 51 -19.46 -1.22 -7.40
CA CYS A 51 -19.33 -0.12 -6.45
C CYS A 51 -18.24 0.91 -6.79
N GLY A 52 -17.51 0.72 -7.90
CA GLY A 52 -16.40 1.59 -8.30
C GLY A 52 -15.13 1.49 -7.46
N ARG A 53 -15.13 0.69 -6.37
CA ARG A 53 -13.99 0.60 -5.44
C ARG A 53 -12.75 0.02 -6.12
N VAL A 54 -11.58 0.59 -5.80
CA VAL A 54 -10.27 0.12 -6.29
C VAL A 54 -9.98 -1.28 -5.72
N LEU A 55 -9.78 -2.25 -6.61
CA LEU A 55 -9.47 -3.65 -6.27
C LEU A 55 -7.96 -3.93 -6.23
N ARG A 56 -7.21 -3.22 -7.08
CA ARG A 56 -5.75 -3.28 -7.14
C ARG A 56 -5.20 -1.86 -7.03
N LEU A 57 -4.50 -1.57 -5.94
CA LEU A 57 -3.66 -0.37 -5.91
C LEU A 57 -2.50 -0.58 -6.87
N SER A 58 -2.23 0.43 -7.70
CA SER A 58 -1.05 0.39 -8.56
C SER A 58 0.21 0.42 -7.71
N LEU A 59 1.30 -0.15 -8.23
CA LEU A 59 2.60 -0.06 -7.56
C LEU A 59 2.95 1.40 -7.25
N ALA A 60 2.60 2.32 -8.16
CA ALA A 60 2.74 3.75 -7.99
C ALA A 60 1.96 4.30 -6.78
N GLN A 61 0.71 3.87 -6.57
CA GLN A 61 -0.06 4.28 -5.38
C GLN A 61 0.55 3.78 -4.08
N ARG A 62 1.08 2.54 -4.06
CA ARG A 62 1.78 2.01 -2.87
C ARG A 62 3.05 2.80 -2.56
N LEU A 63 3.84 3.13 -3.60
CA LEU A 63 5.04 3.94 -3.45
C LEU A 63 4.73 5.37 -2.98
N ARG A 64 3.61 5.95 -3.43
CA ARG A 64 3.15 7.27 -2.98
C ARG A 64 2.82 7.29 -1.49
N LEU A 65 2.17 6.24 -0.99
CA LEU A 65 1.88 6.11 0.45
C LEU A 65 3.17 6.03 1.27
N THR A 66 4.14 5.21 0.85
CA THR A 66 5.44 5.12 1.54
C THR A 66 6.20 6.45 1.53
N TRP A 67 6.12 7.22 0.44
CA TRP A 67 6.74 8.54 0.35
C TRP A 67 6.10 9.55 1.29
N VAL A 68 4.76 9.63 1.35
CA VAL A 68 4.04 10.57 2.22
C VAL A 68 4.31 10.28 3.70
N PHE A 69 4.38 9.01 4.10
CA PHE A 69 4.74 8.64 5.46
C PHE A 69 6.21 8.95 5.80
N GLY A 70 7.14 8.69 4.87
CA GLY A 70 8.56 9.03 5.05
C GLY A 70 8.78 10.55 5.17
N GLN A 71 8.02 11.35 4.44
CA GLN A 71 8.14 12.81 4.46
C GLN A 71 7.72 13.42 5.81
N ARG A 72 6.69 12.88 6.46
CA ARG A 72 6.25 13.35 7.80
C ARG A 72 7.29 13.05 8.89
N ALA A 73 7.96 11.91 8.83
CA ALA A 73 9.02 11.57 9.78
C ALA A 73 10.25 12.50 9.62
N GLY A 74 10.63 12.81 8.38
CA GLY A 74 11.75 13.71 8.10
C GLY A 74 11.53 15.16 8.58
N VAL A 75 10.31 15.69 8.42
CA VAL A 75 9.97 17.05 8.86
C VAL A 75 9.94 17.17 10.39
N ALA A 76 9.47 16.16 11.12
CA ALA A 76 9.49 16.20 12.58
C ALA A 76 10.93 16.19 13.14
N LEU A 77 11.81 15.40 12.52
CA LEU A 77 13.23 15.34 12.86
C LEU A 77 13.95 16.66 12.61
N SER A 78 13.68 17.33 11.49
CA SER A 78 14.34 18.60 11.17
C SER A 78 13.92 19.72 12.14
N ILE A 79 12.64 19.80 12.51
CA ILE A 79 12.13 20.78 13.49
C ILE A 79 12.75 20.55 14.87
N GLY A 80 12.86 19.29 15.30
CA GLY A 80 13.49 18.96 16.59
C GLY A 80 14.96 19.36 16.65
N ILE A 81 15.71 19.10 15.58
CA ILE A 81 17.13 19.46 15.50
C ILE A 81 17.31 20.98 15.50
N THR A 82 16.55 21.73 14.68
CA THR A 82 16.68 23.19 14.64
C THR A 82 16.31 23.85 15.97
N ALA A 83 15.22 23.41 16.61
CA ALA A 83 14.83 23.90 17.93
C ALA A 83 15.90 23.60 18.99
N GLY A 84 16.46 22.38 18.98
CA GLY A 84 17.54 22.00 19.89
C GLY A 84 18.81 22.83 19.69
N VAL A 85 19.21 23.08 18.44
CA VAL A 85 20.37 23.92 18.13
C VAL A 85 20.13 25.36 18.57
N MET A 86 18.95 25.93 18.31
CA MET A 86 18.62 27.30 18.74
C MET A 86 18.62 27.43 20.27
N LEU A 87 18.10 26.45 21.00
CA LEU A 87 18.11 26.43 22.46
C LEU A 87 19.53 26.38 23.01
N LEU A 88 20.39 25.55 22.41
CA LEU A 88 21.77 25.38 22.81
C LEU A 88 22.59 26.66 22.56
N VAL A 89 22.38 27.31 21.41
CA VAL A 89 22.97 28.62 21.11
C VAL A 89 22.51 29.67 22.12
N TRP A 90 21.21 29.73 22.42
CA TRP A 90 20.67 30.67 23.40
C TRP A 90 21.25 30.47 24.81
N LEU A 91 21.35 29.23 25.27
CA LEU A 91 21.97 28.89 26.57
C LEU A 91 23.43 29.34 26.61
N VAL A 92 24.21 29.06 25.56
CA VAL A 92 25.61 29.47 25.49
C VAL A 92 25.75 30.99 25.55
N LEU A 93 24.93 31.72 24.77
CA LEU A 93 24.93 33.19 24.79
C LEU A 93 24.55 33.75 26.16
N HIS A 94 23.58 33.15 26.85
CA HIS A 94 23.15 33.59 28.17
C HIS A 94 24.23 33.39 29.25
N TRP A 95 25.04 32.33 29.12
CA TRP A 95 26.18 32.10 30.02
C TRP A 95 27.43 32.94 29.66
N LEU A 96 27.55 33.41 28.41
CA LEU A 96 28.70 34.19 27.95
C LEU A 96 28.57 35.69 28.19
N ILE A 97 27.35 36.20 28.30
CA ILE A 97 27.05 37.63 28.48
C ILE A 97 26.32 37.80 29.82
N PRO A 98 27.03 38.14 30.91
CA PRO A 98 26.39 38.46 32.19
C PRO A 98 25.58 39.75 32.13
#